data_AF-A0A8J0T3K8-F1
#
_entry.id   AF-A0A8J0T3K8-F1
#
_cell.length_a   1.000
_cell.length_b   1.000
_cell.length_c   1.000
_cell.angle_alpha   90.00
_cell.angle_beta   90.00
_cell.angle_gamma   90.00
#
_symmetry.space_group_name_H-M   'P 1'
#
loop_
_entity.id
_entity.type
_entity.pdbx_description
1 polymer ?
#
loop_
_entity_poly.entity_id
_entity_poly.type
_entity_poly.pdbx_seq_one_letter_code
_entity_poly.pdbx_strand_id
1 'polypeptide(L)'
;MEYFMMPAQKVPSLQHFRKTEKEVIGGLCSLANIPLTPETQRDQERRIRREIANSNERRRMQSINAGFQSLKTLIPHTDGEKLSKAAILQQTAEYIFSLEQEKTRLLQQNTQLKRFIQEFNGSSPKRRRAEDKDEGIGSPDIWEEEKADDLRREMIELRQQLDKERSVRMMLEEQLLPPHLPLAPTHHPTVIVPAPPPPSHHVNVVTMGHSSVISSVSTSRQNLDTIVQAIQHIEGTREKQLQEEELRRAVIVNAPRPCGESDTASDTECDDSDAEQSKDDAMGDP
;
A
#
# COMPACT_ATOMS: atom_id res chain seq x y z
N MET A 1 44.30 35.99 -46.27
CA MET A 1 44.38 36.46 -44.87
C MET A 1 43.37 35.65 -44.07
N GLU A 2 43.84 34.64 -43.33
CA GLU A 2 42.98 33.90 -42.42
C GLU A 2 42.84 34.69 -41.12
N TYR A 3 41.60 35.05 -40.76
CA TYR A 3 41.29 35.70 -39.50
C TYR A 3 41.16 34.64 -38.41
N PHE A 4 42.14 34.59 -37.51
CA PHE A 4 42.09 33.75 -36.31
C PHE A 4 41.18 34.40 -35.27
N MET A 5 39.94 33.92 -35.15
CA MET A 5 39.03 34.31 -34.07
C MET A 5 39.41 33.59 -32.78
N MET A 6 39.83 34.33 -31.75
CA MET A 6 40.00 33.79 -30.40
C MET A 6 38.63 33.44 -29.78
N PRO A 7 38.50 32.31 -29.07
CA PRO A 7 37.26 31.95 -28.40
C PRO A 7 37.01 32.86 -27.19
N ALA A 8 35.84 33.50 -27.17
CA ALA A 8 35.40 34.32 -26.05
C ALA A 8 35.12 33.43 -24.82
N GLN A 9 35.85 33.65 -23.72
CA GLN A 9 35.55 33.04 -22.43
C GLN A 9 34.22 33.59 -21.91
N LYS A 10 33.25 32.70 -21.71
CA LYS A 10 31.91 33.03 -21.23
C LYS A 10 31.98 33.38 -19.74
N VAL A 11 31.98 34.67 -19.41
CA VAL A 11 32.01 35.14 -18.03
C VAL A 11 30.69 34.75 -17.33
N PRO A 12 30.72 34.04 -16.18
CA PRO A 12 29.52 33.68 -15.44
C PRO A 12 28.72 34.93 -15.04
N SER A 13 27.39 34.88 -15.16
CA SER A 13 26.55 36.03 -14.85
C SER A 13 26.56 36.34 -13.35
N LEU A 14 26.40 37.62 -13.00
CA LEU A 14 26.32 38.10 -11.61
C LEU A 14 25.23 37.36 -10.79
N GLN A 15 24.16 36.92 -11.46
CA GLN A 15 23.09 36.12 -10.86
C GLN A 15 23.57 34.73 -10.44
N HIS A 16 24.45 34.11 -11.23
CA HIS A 16 25.07 32.85 -10.88
C HIS A 16 25.94 33.02 -9.64
N PHE A 17 26.77 34.06 -9.60
CA PHE A 17 27.64 34.35 -8.47
C PHE A 17 26.85 34.56 -7.16
N ARG A 18 25.78 35.36 -7.20
CA ARG A 18 24.90 35.57 -6.03
C ARG A 18 24.18 34.31 -5.57
N LYS A 19 23.86 33.39 -6.49
CA LYS A 19 23.24 32.10 -6.13
C LYS A 19 24.25 31.20 -5.44
N THR A 20 25.47 31.13 -5.97
CA THR A 20 26.56 30.35 -5.37
C THR A 20 26.94 30.89 -3.99
N GLU A 21 27.03 32.21 -3.81
CA GLU A 21 27.28 32.81 -2.49
C GLU A 21 26.20 32.47 -1.47
N LYS A 22 24.91 32.52 -1.86
CA LYS A 22 23.81 32.14 -0.96
C LYS A 22 23.84 30.66 -0.58
N GLU A 23 24.27 29.79 -1.48
CA GLU A 23 24.45 28.36 -1.21
C GLU A 23 25.64 28.09 -0.29
N VAL A 24 26.77 28.78 -0.50
CA VAL A 24 27.96 28.69 0.36
C VAL A 24 27.67 29.21 1.76
N ILE A 25 27.05 30.38 1.87
CA ILE A 25 26.65 30.97 3.16
C ILE A 25 25.63 30.05 3.86
N GLY A 26 24.64 29.52 3.13
CA GLY A 26 23.69 28.56 3.67
C GLY A 26 24.35 27.27 4.18
N GLY A 27 25.35 26.77 3.48
CA GLY A 27 26.14 25.59 3.89
C GLY A 27 26.98 25.85 5.14
N LEU A 28 27.64 27.01 5.22
CA LEU A 28 28.44 27.41 6.38
C LEU A 28 27.58 27.65 7.63
N CYS A 29 26.39 28.25 7.48
CA CYS A 29 25.46 28.43 8.60
C CYS A 29 24.92 27.09 9.13
N SER A 30 24.69 26.10 8.25
CA SER A 30 24.28 24.74 8.65
C SER A 30 25.37 23.99 9.42
N LEU A 31 26.64 24.17 9.06
CA LEU A 31 27.80 23.55 9.74
C LEU A 31 28.10 24.19 11.11
N ALA A 32 27.76 25.47 11.29
CA ALA A 32 28.12 26.24 12.47
C ALA A 32 27.02 26.29 13.57
N ASN A 33 25.91 25.56 13.43
CA ASN A 33 24.75 25.61 14.35
C ASN A 33 24.28 27.05 14.67
N ILE A 34 24.44 27.98 13.72
CA ILE A 34 23.96 29.35 13.85
C ILE A 34 22.44 29.31 13.62
N PRO A 35 21.61 29.98 14.46
CA PRO A 35 20.17 30.02 14.26
C PRO A 35 19.84 30.50 12.85
N LEU A 36 19.37 29.58 12.01
CA LEU A 36 18.81 29.86 10.71
C LEU A 36 17.74 30.94 10.89
N THR A 37 17.79 32.02 10.10
CA THR A 37 16.71 33.00 10.10
C THR A 37 15.38 32.27 9.84
N PRO A 38 14.25 32.71 10.43
CA PRO A 38 12.97 32.01 10.27
C PRO A 38 12.53 31.84 8.80
N GLU A 39 13.06 32.65 7.89
CA GLU A 39 12.90 32.43 6.44
C GLU A 39 13.69 31.22 5.93
N THR A 40 14.95 31.06 6.35
CA THR A 40 15.78 29.91 5.96
C THR A 40 15.31 28.58 6.55
N GLN A 41 14.73 28.58 7.77
CA GLN A 41 14.10 27.38 8.33
C GLN A 41 12.88 26.93 7.52
N ARG A 42 12.01 27.87 7.12
CA ARG A 42 10.86 27.58 6.24
C ARG A 42 11.29 27.05 4.88
N ASP A 43 12.39 27.58 4.33
CA ASP A 43 12.94 27.10 3.06
C ASP A 43 13.58 25.72 3.19
N GLN A 44 14.25 25.42 4.31
CA GLN A 44 14.76 24.08 4.61
C GLN A 44 13.62 23.07 4.75
N GLU A 45 12.57 23.40 5.50
CA GLU A 45 11.36 22.58 5.63
C GLU A 45 10.70 22.33 4.27
N ARG A 46 10.62 23.36 3.43
CA ARG A 46 10.11 23.24 2.06
C ARG A 46 10.99 22.32 1.20
N ARG A 47 12.32 22.36 1.37
CA ARG A 47 13.25 21.44 0.68
C ARG A 47 13.04 19.99 1.15
N ILE A 48 12.97 19.76 2.46
CA ILE A 48 12.73 18.43 3.04
C ILE A 48 11.41 17.85 2.52
N ARG A 49 10.32 18.63 2.51
CA ARG A 49 9.03 18.17 1.96
C ARG A 49 9.12 17.76 0.49
N ARG A 50 9.84 18.54 -0.32
CA ARG A 50 10.08 18.22 -1.73
C ARG A 50 10.92 16.95 -1.88
N GLU A 51 11.95 16.77 -1.06
CA GLU A 51 12.79 15.57 -1.08
C GLU A 51 12.00 14.30 -0.71
N ILE A 52 11.15 14.38 0.32
CA ILE A 52 10.26 13.28 0.72
C ILE A 52 9.27 12.95 -0.42
N ALA A 53 8.65 13.96 -1.03
CA ALA A 53 7.75 13.76 -2.17
C ALA A 53 8.46 13.08 -3.36
N ASN A 54 9.67 13.56 -3.71
CA ASN A 54 10.48 12.98 -4.78
C ASN A 54 10.93 11.54 -4.47
N SER A 55 11.27 11.26 -3.21
CA SER A 55 11.63 9.92 -2.75
C SER A 55 10.44 8.96 -2.89
N ASN A 56 9.24 9.40 -2.49
CA ASN A 56 8.01 8.63 -2.66
C ASN A 56 7.70 8.35 -4.13
N GLU A 57 7.82 9.33 -5.04
CA GLU A 57 7.55 9.08 -6.46
C GLU A 57 8.56 8.12 -7.08
N ARG A 58 9.85 8.19 -6.70
CA ARG A 58 10.84 7.18 -7.13
C ARG A 58 10.44 5.78 -6.68
N ARG A 59 10.03 5.62 -5.43
CA ARG A 59 9.59 4.32 -4.91
C ARG A 59 8.36 3.81 -5.66
N ARG A 60 7.37 4.68 -5.91
CA ARG A 60 6.19 4.35 -6.72
C ARG A 60 6.60 3.89 -8.11
N MET A 61 7.48 4.63 -8.78
CA MET A 61 7.97 4.30 -10.12
C MET A 61 8.74 2.97 -10.15
N GLN A 62 9.56 2.70 -9.14
CA GLN A 62 10.26 1.41 -8.99
C GLN A 62 9.28 0.25 -8.82
N SER A 63 8.26 0.41 -7.98
CA SER A 63 7.21 -0.61 -7.78
C SER A 63 6.45 -0.89 -9.07
N ILE A 64 6.04 0.16 -9.80
CA ILE A 64 5.37 0.02 -11.10
C ILE A 64 6.28 -0.72 -12.09
N ASN A 65 7.55 -0.33 -12.18
CA ASN A 65 8.50 -0.97 -13.09
C ASN A 65 8.73 -2.45 -12.73
N ALA A 66 8.81 -2.78 -11.44
CA ALA A 66 8.88 -4.17 -11.00
C ALA A 66 7.63 -4.96 -11.42
N GLY A 67 6.43 -4.39 -11.25
CA GLY A 67 5.18 -4.99 -11.71
C GLY A 67 5.16 -5.27 -13.22
N PHE A 68 5.66 -4.34 -14.04
CA PHE A 68 5.82 -4.56 -15.49
C PHE A 68 6.76 -5.71 -15.82
N GLN A 69 7.84 -5.90 -15.07
CA GLN A 69 8.75 -7.03 -15.29
C GLN A 69 8.10 -8.36 -14.91
N SER A 70 7.40 -8.42 -13.78
CA SER A 70 6.64 -9.63 -13.40
C SER A 70 5.54 -9.96 -14.40
N LEU A 71 4.85 -8.94 -14.94
CA LEU A 71 3.82 -9.16 -15.94
C LEU A 71 4.41 -9.71 -17.24
N LYS A 72 5.57 -9.18 -17.66
CA LYS A 72 6.29 -9.64 -18.83
C LYS A 72 6.63 -11.14 -18.74
N THR A 73 7.01 -11.65 -17.58
CA THR A 73 7.34 -13.08 -17.42
C THR A 73 6.14 -14.02 -17.57
N LEU A 74 4.90 -13.52 -17.46
CA LEU A 74 3.68 -14.33 -17.55
C LEU A 74 3.08 -14.41 -18.96
N ILE A 75 3.45 -13.47 -19.84
CA ILE A 75 3.01 -13.47 -21.22
C ILE A 75 3.96 -14.31 -22.09
N PRO A 76 3.45 -15.04 -23.10
CA PRO A 76 4.32 -15.74 -24.05
C PRO A 76 5.19 -14.74 -24.81
N HIS A 77 6.52 -14.83 -24.62
CA HIS A 77 7.50 -13.99 -25.31
C HIS A 77 8.84 -14.74 -25.37
N THR A 78 9.78 -14.24 -26.17
CA THR A 78 11.12 -14.85 -26.26
C THR A 78 12.05 -14.28 -25.19
N ASP A 79 12.87 -15.14 -24.57
CA ASP A 79 13.82 -14.71 -23.55
C ASP A 79 14.82 -13.69 -24.12
N GLY A 80 14.94 -12.55 -23.44
CA GLY A 80 15.78 -11.43 -23.89
C GLY A 80 15.10 -10.44 -24.84
N GLU A 81 13.86 -10.69 -25.26
CA GLU A 81 13.09 -9.76 -26.09
C GLU A 81 12.77 -8.46 -25.34
N LYS A 82 12.94 -7.30 -25.98
CA LYS A 82 12.65 -6.00 -25.37
C LYS A 82 11.23 -5.55 -25.73
N LEU A 83 10.30 -5.75 -24.80
CA LEU A 83 8.93 -5.25 -24.93
C LEU A 83 8.78 -3.87 -24.29
N SER A 84 8.07 -2.97 -24.96
CA SER A 84 7.68 -1.68 -24.39
C SER A 84 6.54 -1.86 -23.37
N LYS A 85 6.33 -0.88 -22.49
CA LYS A 85 5.22 -0.93 -21.51
C LYS A 85 3.85 -1.10 -22.20
N ALA A 86 3.64 -0.38 -23.31
CA ALA A 86 2.40 -0.49 -24.08
C ALA A 86 2.25 -1.89 -24.71
N ALA A 87 3.34 -2.43 -25.27
CA ALA A 87 3.32 -3.78 -25.84
C ALA A 87 3.03 -4.85 -24.78
N ILE A 88 3.61 -4.73 -23.57
CA ILE A 88 3.33 -5.66 -22.46
C ILE A 88 1.83 -5.63 -22.11
N LEU A 89 1.23 -4.44 -21.98
CA LEU A 89 -0.20 -4.32 -21.67
C LEU A 89 -1.07 -4.90 -22.79
N GLN A 90 -0.74 -4.60 -24.05
CA GLN A 90 -1.48 -5.08 -25.21
C GLN A 90 -1.43 -6.61 -25.31
N GLN A 91 -0.23 -7.19 -25.26
CA GLN A 91 -0.05 -8.64 -25.31
C GLN A 91 -0.71 -9.34 -24.12
N THR A 92 -0.68 -8.72 -22.94
CA THR A 92 -1.38 -9.25 -21.75
C THR A 92 -2.88 -9.31 -21.99
N ALA A 93 -3.49 -8.25 -22.54
CA ALA A 93 -4.92 -8.23 -22.84
C ALA A 93 -5.30 -9.29 -23.88
N GLU A 94 -4.54 -9.40 -24.97
CA GLU A 94 -4.74 -10.41 -26.01
C GLU A 94 -4.56 -11.84 -25.47
N TYR A 95 -3.58 -12.04 -24.60
CA TYR A 95 -3.32 -13.34 -23.98
C TYR A 95 -4.45 -13.75 -23.02
N ILE A 96 -4.94 -12.82 -22.19
CA ILE A 96 -6.13 -13.06 -21.34
C ILE A 96 -7.32 -13.46 -22.20
N PHE A 97 -7.62 -12.71 -23.26
CA PHE A 97 -8.73 -13.01 -24.17
C PHE A 97 -8.57 -14.39 -24.84
N SER A 98 -7.35 -14.77 -25.20
CA SER A 98 -7.05 -16.09 -25.77
C SER A 98 -7.29 -17.21 -24.75
N LEU A 99 -6.81 -17.05 -23.52
CA LEU A 99 -7.04 -18.00 -22.42
C LEU A 99 -8.53 -18.14 -22.08
N GLU A 100 -9.30 -17.05 -22.12
CA GLU A 100 -10.75 -17.07 -21.88
C GLU A 100 -11.51 -17.84 -22.95
N GLN A 101 -11.16 -17.66 -24.22
CA GLN A 101 -11.72 -18.43 -25.33
C GLN A 101 -11.36 -19.92 -25.19
N GLU A 102 -10.10 -20.23 -24.88
CA GLU A 102 -9.65 -21.61 -24.70
C GLU A 102 -10.35 -22.29 -23.53
N LYS A 103 -10.50 -21.60 -22.39
CA LYS A 103 -11.29 -22.07 -21.24
C LYS A 103 -12.71 -22.44 -21.66
N THR A 104 -13.37 -21.57 -22.43
CA THR A 104 -14.74 -21.82 -22.89
C THR A 104 -14.81 -23.04 -23.80
N ARG A 105 -13.86 -23.18 -24.72
CA ARG A 105 -13.75 -24.34 -25.61
C ARG A 105 -13.52 -25.65 -24.83
N LEU A 106 -12.60 -25.65 -23.87
CA LEU A 106 -12.31 -26.80 -23.02
C LEU A 106 -13.52 -27.19 -22.15
N LEU A 107 -14.27 -26.22 -21.63
CA LEU A 107 -15.50 -26.48 -20.89
C LEU A 107 -16.58 -27.13 -21.76
N GLN A 108 -16.74 -26.69 -23.02
CA GLN A 108 -17.66 -27.32 -23.98
C GLN A 108 -17.24 -28.76 -24.28
N GLN A 109 -15.95 -28.99 -24.53
CA GLN A 109 -15.41 -30.34 -24.75
C GLN A 109 -15.63 -31.25 -23.53
N ASN A 110 -15.34 -30.77 -22.32
CA ASN A 110 -15.58 -31.51 -21.09
C ASN A 110 -17.07 -31.84 -20.90
N THR A 111 -17.96 -30.92 -21.22
CA THR A 111 -19.42 -31.17 -21.17
C THR A 111 -19.83 -32.25 -22.18
N GLN A 112 -19.27 -32.23 -23.39
CA GLN A 112 -19.50 -33.28 -24.39
C GLN A 112 -18.97 -34.63 -23.92
N LEU A 113 -17.74 -34.69 -23.40
CA LEU A 113 -17.14 -35.92 -22.88
C LEU A 113 -17.94 -36.49 -21.71
N LYS A 114 -18.41 -35.64 -20.78
CA LYS A 114 -19.28 -36.07 -19.69
C LYS A 114 -20.58 -36.69 -20.20
N ARG A 115 -21.20 -36.12 -21.25
CA ARG A 115 -22.38 -36.72 -21.90
C ARG A 115 -22.06 -38.08 -22.52
N PHE A 116 -20.95 -38.20 -23.25
CA PHE A 116 -20.53 -39.48 -23.82
C PHE A 116 -20.31 -40.56 -22.76
N ILE A 117 -19.70 -40.21 -21.63
CA ILE A 117 -19.50 -41.14 -20.51
C ILE A 117 -20.84 -41.54 -19.88
N GLN A 118 -21.76 -40.59 -19.69
CA GLN A 118 -23.09 -40.86 -19.17
C GLN A 118 -23.89 -41.78 -20.12
N GLU A 119 -23.78 -41.57 -21.44
CA GLU A 119 -24.39 -42.43 -22.45
C GLU A 119 -23.79 -43.84 -22.44
N PHE A 120 -22.47 -43.98 -22.31
CA PHE A 120 -21.81 -45.28 -22.20
C PHE A 120 -22.16 -46.04 -20.90
N ASN A 121 -22.29 -45.33 -19.78
CA ASN A 121 -22.62 -45.93 -18.48
C ASN A 121 -24.14 -46.19 -18.33
N GLY A 122 -24.98 -45.39 -18.98
CA GLY A 122 -26.44 -45.55 -18.99
C GLY A 122 -26.97 -46.53 -20.05
N SER A 123 -26.18 -46.85 -21.08
CA SER A 123 -26.55 -47.77 -22.16
C SER A 123 -26.11 -49.22 -21.91
N SER A 124 -26.01 -49.65 -20.65
CA SER A 124 -25.77 -51.07 -20.34
C SER A 124 -27.07 -51.88 -20.55
N PRO A 125 -27.22 -52.66 -21.63
CA PRO A 125 -28.47 -53.34 -21.94
C PRO A 125 -28.44 -54.74 -21.32
N LYS A 126 -28.79 -54.87 -20.03
CA LYS A 126 -29.30 -56.10 -19.38
C LYS A 126 -29.39 -55.92 -17.87
N ARG A 127 -30.60 -55.66 -17.37
CA ARG A 127 -31.24 -56.42 -16.29
C ARG A 127 -32.70 -55.97 -16.19
N ARG A 128 -33.51 -56.44 -17.15
CA ARG A 128 -34.90 -56.77 -16.83
C ARG A 128 -34.84 -58.01 -15.94
N ARG A 129 -34.82 -57.82 -14.63
CA ARG A 129 -35.41 -58.80 -13.71
C ARG A 129 -36.33 -58.02 -12.80
N ALA A 130 -37.58 -58.46 -12.87
CA ALA A 130 -38.68 -57.99 -12.08
C ALA A 130 -38.43 -58.15 -10.58
N GLU A 131 -39.28 -57.44 -9.85
CA GLU A 131 -39.71 -57.65 -8.46
C GLU A 131 -38.86 -57.06 -7.34
N ASP A 132 -39.55 -56.15 -6.64
CA ASP A 132 -39.58 -55.95 -5.19
C ASP A 132 -38.24 -55.76 -4.47
N LYS A 133 -37.95 -54.51 -4.11
CA LYS A 133 -38.17 -53.98 -2.76
C LYS A 133 -37.70 -52.53 -2.66
N ASP A 134 -38.59 -51.71 -2.11
CA ASP A 134 -38.30 -50.64 -1.17
C ASP A 134 -36.91 -50.74 -0.53
N GLU A 135 -35.98 -49.91 -0.96
CA GLU A 135 -35.30 -48.89 -0.15
C GLU A 135 -34.62 -47.89 -1.09
N GLY A 136 -34.75 -46.60 -0.80
CA GLY A 136 -34.33 -45.51 -1.66
C GLY A 136 -32.85 -45.52 -2.01
N ILE A 137 -32.54 -45.43 -3.30
CA ILE A 137 -31.19 -45.09 -3.77
C ILE A 137 -31.35 -44.16 -4.97
N GLY A 138 -31.06 -42.88 -4.74
CA GLY A 138 -31.15 -41.86 -5.78
C GLY A 138 -30.87 -40.44 -5.28
N SER A 139 -29.94 -40.25 -4.35
CA SER A 139 -29.40 -38.92 -4.06
C SER A 139 -28.18 -38.65 -4.95
N PRO A 140 -28.11 -37.49 -5.64
CA PRO A 140 -26.96 -37.08 -6.47
C PRO A 140 -25.60 -36.87 -5.75
N ASP A 141 -25.48 -37.19 -4.45
CA ASP A 141 -24.34 -36.83 -3.57
C ASP A 141 -23.06 -37.67 -3.73
N ILE A 142 -23.07 -38.70 -4.58
CA ILE A 142 -21.92 -39.62 -4.75
C ILE A 142 -20.64 -38.87 -5.18
N TRP A 143 -20.78 -37.76 -5.92
CA TRP A 143 -19.64 -36.95 -6.37
C TRP A 143 -19.02 -36.09 -5.26
N GLU A 144 -19.81 -35.68 -4.25
CA GLU A 144 -19.27 -34.94 -3.10
C GLU A 144 -18.57 -35.88 -2.12
N GLU A 145 -19.07 -37.10 -1.97
CA GLU A 145 -18.47 -38.13 -1.10
C GLU A 145 -17.13 -38.63 -1.67
N GLU A 146 -17.02 -38.84 -2.99
CA GLU A 146 -15.76 -39.24 -3.63
C GLU A 146 -14.66 -38.16 -3.47
N LYS A 147 -15.04 -36.88 -3.61
CA LYS A 147 -14.13 -35.75 -3.39
C LYS A 147 -13.74 -35.59 -1.92
N ALA A 148 -14.67 -35.83 -1.00
CA ALA A 148 -14.38 -35.84 0.43
C ALA A 148 -13.42 -36.99 0.79
N ASP A 149 -13.55 -38.14 0.13
CA ASP A 149 -12.66 -39.27 0.31
C ASP A 149 -11.27 -39.03 -0.30
N ASP A 150 -11.17 -38.32 -1.43
CA ASP A 150 -9.89 -37.86 -1.97
C ASP A 150 -9.16 -36.92 -1.01
N LEU A 151 -9.87 -35.93 -0.45
CA LEU A 151 -9.32 -35.02 0.57
C LEU A 151 -8.87 -35.77 1.83
N ARG A 152 -9.62 -36.80 2.25
CA ARG A 152 -9.23 -37.67 3.39
C ARG A 152 -7.98 -38.47 3.07
N ARG A 153 -7.87 -39.02 1.86
CA ARG A 153 -6.68 -39.74 1.38
C ARG A 153 -5.44 -38.84 1.39
N GLU A 154 -5.56 -37.63 0.84
CA GLU A 154 -4.48 -36.64 0.82
C GLU A 154 -4.06 -36.22 2.23
N MET A 155 -5.01 -36.01 3.15
CA MET A 155 -4.72 -35.71 4.56
C MET A 155 -3.93 -36.81 5.25
N ILE A 156 -4.20 -38.07 4.94
CA ILE A 156 -3.49 -39.23 5.49
C ILE A 156 -2.07 -39.31 4.92
N GLU A 157 -1.90 -39.04 3.63
CA GLU A 157 -0.60 -39.06 2.96
C GLU A 157 0.34 -37.96 3.49
N LEU A 158 -0.18 -36.73 3.65
CA LEU A 158 0.58 -35.61 4.21
C LEU A 158 1.01 -35.88 5.66
N ARG A 159 0.16 -36.52 6.46
CA ARG A 159 0.52 -36.95 7.83
C ARG A 159 1.66 -37.97 7.81
N GLN A 160 1.59 -38.96 6.92
CA GLN A 160 2.66 -39.94 6.74
C GLN A 160 3.98 -39.30 6.30
N GLN A 161 3.93 -38.31 5.40
CA GLN A 161 5.12 -37.56 4.99
C GLN A 161 5.74 -36.79 6.16
N LEU A 162 4.94 -36.12 6.98
CA LEU A 162 5.42 -35.38 8.14
C LEU A 162 6.07 -36.33 9.17
N ASP A 163 5.48 -37.50 9.39
CA ASP A 163 6.04 -38.50 10.31
C ASP A 163 7.35 -39.10 9.79
N LYS A 164 7.45 -39.33 8.47
CA LYS A 164 8.72 -39.72 7.82
C LYS A 164 9.78 -38.63 7.98
N GLU A 165 9.42 -37.37 7.77
CA GLU A 165 10.36 -36.25 7.94
C GLU A 165 10.83 -36.12 9.39
N ARG A 166 9.92 -36.26 10.36
CA ARG A 166 10.26 -36.29 11.79
C ARG A 166 11.19 -37.44 12.13
N SER A 167 10.94 -38.63 11.58
CA SER A 167 11.79 -39.80 11.79
C SER A 167 13.19 -39.60 11.19
N VAL A 168 13.29 -39.10 9.96
CA VAL A 168 14.57 -38.78 9.33
C VAL A 168 15.34 -37.71 10.11
N ARG A 169 14.63 -36.68 10.59
CA ARG A 169 15.22 -35.63 11.42
C ARG A 169 15.78 -36.19 12.73
N MET A 170 15.03 -37.06 13.41
CA MET A 170 15.48 -37.75 14.62
C MET A 170 16.72 -38.62 14.35
N MET A 171 16.73 -39.38 13.26
CA MET A 171 17.89 -40.21 12.87
C MET A 171 19.13 -39.38 12.52
N LEU A 172 18.95 -38.18 11.97
CA LEU A 172 20.06 -37.29 11.63
C LEU A 172 20.59 -36.57 12.88
N GLU A 173 19.70 -36.18 13.80
CA GLU A 173 20.05 -35.60 15.10
C GLU A 173 20.81 -36.61 15.97
N GLU A 174 20.40 -37.88 15.97
CA GLU A 174 21.11 -38.97 16.66
C GLU A 174 22.52 -39.20 16.10
N GLN A 175 22.71 -39.11 14.76
CA GLN A 175 24.03 -39.23 14.14
C GLN A 175 24.93 -38.01 14.37
N LEU A 176 24.35 -36.84 14.68
CA LEU A 176 25.08 -35.59 14.93
C LEU A 176 25.40 -35.35 16.42
N LEU A 177 24.85 -36.16 17.33
CA LEU A 177 25.19 -36.12 18.75
C LEU A 177 26.46 -36.96 19.03
N PRO A 178 27.60 -36.36 19.44
CA PRO A 178 28.78 -37.14 19.83
C PRO A 178 28.53 -37.86 21.17
N PRO A 179 29.07 -39.08 21.37
CA PRO A 179 28.83 -39.84 22.59
C PRO A 179 29.67 -39.27 23.76
N HIS A 180 28.98 -39.05 24.88
CA HIS A 180 29.49 -38.98 26.25
C HIS A 180 30.17 -37.68 26.70
N LEU A 181 29.40 -36.81 27.39
CA LEU A 181 29.90 -36.10 28.56
C LEU A 181 28.99 -36.37 29.78
N PRO A 182 29.57 -36.67 30.96
CA PRO A 182 28.79 -37.00 32.16
C PRO A 182 28.09 -35.76 32.73
N LEU A 183 26.86 -35.95 33.20
CA LEU A 183 26.09 -34.98 33.99
C LEU A 183 26.85 -34.67 35.29
N ALA A 184 27.45 -33.48 35.38
CA ALA A 184 27.98 -32.97 36.64
C ALA A 184 26.86 -32.26 37.44
N PRO A 185 26.65 -32.58 38.73
CA PRO A 185 25.63 -31.98 39.56
C PRO A 185 26.12 -30.65 40.14
N THR A 186 25.47 -29.53 39.80
CA THR A 186 25.76 -28.23 40.42
C THR A 186 24.50 -27.59 40.97
N HIS A 187 24.42 -27.60 42.29
CA HIS A 187 23.49 -26.90 43.15
C HIS A 187 23.80 -25.38 43.12
N HIS A 188 22.98 -24.54 42.45
CA HIS A 188 22.92 -23.08 42.67
C HIS A 188 21.72 -22.45 41.92
N PRO A 189 21.17 -21.31 42.40
CA PRO A 189 19.79 -20.93 42.15
C PRO A 189 19.57 -20.26 40.79
N THR A 190 18.41 -20.56 40.22
CA THR A 190 17.82 -20.09 38.97
C THR A 190 18.05 -18.61 38.66
N VAL A 191 18.85 -18.31 37.63
CA VAL A 191 18.74 -17.09 36.81
C VAL A 191 18.46 -17.56 35.38
N ILE A 192 17.20 -17.48 34.98
CA ILE A 192 16.75 -17.83 33.62
C ILE A 192 17.29 -16.76 32.67
N VAL A 193 18.31 -17.12 31.90
CA VAL A 193 18.67 -16.41 30.66
C VAL A 193 17.95 -17.13 29.52
N PRO A 194 16.98 -16.51 28.82
CA PRO A 194 16.42 -17.12 27.62
C PRO A 194 17.43 -17.04 26.48
N ALA A 195 17.78 -18.18 25.91
CA ALA A 195 18.48 -18.30 24.63
C ALA A 195 17.56 -17.82 23.47
N PRO A 196 18.12 -17.29 22.37
CA PRO A 196 17.34 -16.74 21.26
C PRO A 196 16.61 -17.82 20.44
N PRO A 197 15.38 -17.58 19.95
CA PRO A 197 14.65 -18.52 19.10
C PRO A 197 15.14 -18.53 17.63
N PRO A 198 14.93 -19.65 16.89
CA PRO A 198 15.31 -19.80 15.49
C PRO A 198 14.46 -18.92 14.55
N PRO A 199 14.94 -18.60 13.32
CA PRO A 199 14.24 -17.70 12.41
C PRO A 199 12.99 -18.39 11.84
N SER A 200 11.81 -17.91 12.23
CA SER A 200 10.52 -18.28 11.64
C SER A 200 10.05 -17.17 10.68
N HIS A 201 9.67 -17.56 9.47
CA HIS A 201 9.18 -16.72 8.37
C HIS A 201 8.05 -15.78 8.83
N HIS A 202 8.29 -14.47 8.71
CA HIS A 202 7.33 -13.45 9.15
C HIS A 202 6.33 -13.14 8.05
N VAL A 203 5.09 -13.57 8.24
CA VAL A 203 3.93 -12.75 7.88
C VAL A 203 3.95 -11.56 8.85
N ASN A 204 3.92 -10.33 8.34
CA ASN A 204 3.98 -9.12 9.15
C ASN A 204 2.72 -8.93 10.00
N VAL A 205 2.68 -9.57 11.17
CA VAL A 205 1.87 -9.11 12.31
C VAL A 205 2.85 -8.51 13.31
N VAL A 206 2.78 -7.19 13.47
CA VAL A 206 3.68 -6.42 14.34
C VAL A 206 3.30 -6.68 15.79
N THR A 207 3.87 -7.72 16.40
CA THR A 207 3.91 -7.87 17.86
C THR A 207 5.13 -7.12 18.37
N MET A 208 4.92 -5.90 18.89
CA MET A 208 6.00 -5.09 19.48
C MET A 208 6.45 -5.70 20.81
N GLY A 209 7.68 -6.21 20.86
CA GLY A 209 8.33 -6.59 22.13
C GLY A 209 8.46 -5.38 23.07
N HIS A 210 8.41 -5.64 24.39
CA HIS A 210 8.28 -4.62 25.45
C HIS A 210 9.29 -3.45 25.38
N SER A 211 10.49 -3.64 24.81
CA SER A 211 11.48 -2.57 24.62
C SER A 211 11.08 -1.52 23.57
N SER A 212 10.38 -1.96 22.51
CA SER A 212 9.86 -1.10 21.44
C SER A 212 8.63 -0.30 21.91
N VAL A 213 7.83 -0.89 22.80
CA VAL A 213 6.68 -0.23 23.42
C VAL A 213 7.15 0.93 24.30
N ILE A 214 8.18 0.73 25.13
CA ILE A 214 8.74 1.81 25.98
C ILE A 214 9.28 2.97 25.13
N SER A 215 9.98 2.67 24.03
CA SER A 215 10.50 3.70 23.12
C SER A 215 9.35 4.46 22.42
N SER A 216 8.32 3.75 21.95
CA SER A 216 7.15 4.37 21.33
C SER A 216 6.35 5.24 22.31
N VAL A 217 6.23 4.83 23.58
CA VAL A 217 5.56 5.59 24.63
C VAL A 217 6.37 6.83 24.99
N SER A 218 7.71 6.74 25.07
CA SER A 218 8.58 7.88 25.30
C SER A 218 8.51 8.92 24.18
N THR A 219 8.54 8.50 22.91
CA THR A 219 8.41 9.43 21.78
C THR A 219 6.99 9.99 21.65
N SER A 220 5.97 9.16 21.87
CA SER A 220 4.56 9.59 21.89
C SER A 220 4.32 10.65 22.96
N ARG A 221 4.88 10.45 24.17
CA ARG A 221 4.78 11.42 25.26
C ARG A 221 5.47 12.74 24.93
N GLN A 222 6.66 12.70 24.32
CA GLN A 222 7.34 13.91 23.85
C GLN A 222 6.55 14.66 22.76
N ASN A 223 5.92 13.92 21.85
CA ASN A 223 5.06 14.50 20.80
C ASN A 223 3.82 15.17 21.40
N LEU A 224 3.17 14.52 22.38
CA LEU A 224 2.03 15.07 23.11
C LEU A 224 2.40 16.33 23.89
N ASP A 225 3.54 16.32 24.60
CA ASP A 225 4.03 17.50 25.33
C ASP A 225 4.29 18.69 24.38
N THR A 226 4.80 18.42 23.18
CA THR A 226 5.03 19.43 22.14
C THR A 226 3.69 20.03 21.64
N ILE A 227 2.67 19.19 21.44
CA ILE A 227 1.33 19.65 21.03
C ILE A 227 0.69 20.50 22.14
N VAL A 228 0.77 20.06 23.39
CA VAL A 228 0.22 20.80 24.54
C VAL A 228 0.88 22.18 24.68
N GLN A 229 2.22 22.25 24.59
CA GLN A 229 2.95 23.53 24.62
C GLN A 229 2.54 24.46 23.46
N ALA A 230 2.35 23.92 22.26
CA ALA A 230 1.93 24.70 21.10
C ALA A 230 0.52 25.29 21.27
N ILE A 231 -0.43 24.50 21.80
CA ILE A 231 -1.80 24.97 22.08
C ILE A 231 -1.75 26.08 23.14
N GLN A 232 -1.00 25.88 24.22
CA GLN A 232 -0.90 26.85 25.32
C GLN A 232 -0.28 28.18 24.88
N HIS A 233 0.70 28.14 23.96
CA HIS A 233 1.25 29.35 23.32
C HIS A 233 0.23 30.04 22.40
N ILE A 234 -0.55 29.29 21.62
CA ILE A 234 -1.57 29.86 20.73
C ILE A 234 -2.69 30.50 21.55
N GLU A 235 -3.16 29.84 22.60
CA GLU A 235 -4.19 30.35 23.51
C GLU A 235 -3.69 31.60 24.24
N GLY A 236 -2.49 31.57 24.81
CA GLY A 236 -1.90 32.75 25.46
C GLY A 236 -1.61 33.92 24.50
N THR A 237 -1.32 33.64 23.23
CA THR A 237 -1.16 34.69 22.19
C THR A 237 -2.51 35.23 21.75
N ARG A 238 -3.53 34.38 21.65
CA ARG A 238 -4.91 34.75 21.31
C ARG A 238 -5.55 35.60 22.40
N GLU A 239 -5.34 35.28 23.67
CA GLU A 239 -5.83 36.08 24.80
C GLU A 239 -5.22 37.47 24.83
N LYS A 240 -3.90 37.59 24.57
CA LYS A 240 -3.24 38.90 24.44
C LYS A 240 -3.76 39.70 23.25
N GLN A 241 -4.00 39.03 22.11
CA GLN A 241 -4.59 39.69 20.94
C GLN A 241 -6.02 40.16 21.20
N LEU A 242 -6.83 39.38 21.93
CA LEU A 242 -8.19 39.77 22.30
C LEU A 242 -8.20 40.95 23.27
N GLN A 243 -7.32 40.97 24.28
CA GLN A 243 -7.18 42.12 25.18
C GLN A 243 -6.69 43.37 24.44
N GLU A 244 -5.76 43.24 23.50
CA GLU A 244 -5.29 44.36 22.68
C GLU A 244 -6.37 44.86 21.73
N GLU A 245 -7.18 43.96 21.14
CA GLU A 245 -8.32 44.33 20.31
C GLU A 245 -9.44 45.00 21.13
N GLU A 246 -9.67 44.54 22.36
CA GLU A 246 -10.64 45.13 23.29
C GLU A 246 -10.21 46.52 23.76
N LEU A 247 -8.91 46.71 24.08
CA LEU A 247 -8.32 48.03 24.33
C LEU A 247 -8.45 48.95 23.12
N ARG A 248 -8.20 48.45 21.90
CA ARG A 248 -8.41 49.22 20.67
C ARG A 248 -9.88 49.60 20.45
N ARG A 249 -10.83 48.72 20.80
CA ARG A 249 -12.28 49.00 20.74
C ARG A 249 -12.72 50.02 21.79
N ALA A 250 -12.20 49.94 23.03
CA ALA A 250 -12.51 50.90 24.09
C ALA A 250 -12.02 52.32 23.78
N VAL A 251 -10.88 52.46 23.09
CA VAL A 251 -10.35 53.75 22.64
C VAL A 251 -11.24 54.39 21.57
N ILE A 252 -11.88 53.60 20.70
CA ILE A 252 -12.77 54.10 19.63
C ILE A 252 -14.11 54.60 20.19
N VAL A 253 -14.60 54.02 21.29
CA VAL A 253 -15.90 54.41 21.90
C VAL A 253 -15.81 55.76 22.65
N ASN A 254 -14.61 56.22 23.01
CA ASN A 254 -14.41 57.50 23.73
C ASN A 254 -14.13 58.72 22.83
N ALA A 255 -14.27 58.60 21.50
CA ALA A 255 -14.19 59.76 20.61
C ALA A 255 -15.57 60.46 20.55
N PRO A 256 -15.70 61.75 20.96
CA PRO A 256 -16.95 62.47 20.79
C PRO A 256 -17.18 62.75 19.31
N ARG A 257 -18.27 62.19 18.75
CA ARG A 257 -18.72 62.48 17.38
C ARG A 257 -19.23 63.93 17.28
N PRO A 258 -18.89 64.70 16.23
CA PRO A 258 -19.71 65.83 15.82
C PRO A 258 -20.90 65.34 14.98
N CYS A 259 -22.02 66.04 15.17
CA CYS A 259 -23.36 65.78 14.63
C CYS A 259 -23.51 66.00 13.10
N GLY A 260 -24.59 65.41 12.56
CA GLY A 260 -25.25 65.75 11.28
C GLY A 260 -24.60 65.08 10.07
N GLU A 261 -25.29 64.48 9.10
CA GLU A 261 -26.65 64.70 8.63
C GLU A 261 -27.04 63.53 7.69
N SER A 262 -28.33 63.20 7.70
CA SER A 262 -28.96 62.04 7.06
C SER A 262 -29.13 62.23 5.55
N ASP A 263 -29.05 61.16 4.77
CA ASP A 263 -29.96 60.96 3.63
C ASP A 263 -30.11 59.47 3.30
N THR A 264 -31.35 59.01 3.42
CA THR A 264 -31.83 57.66 3.11
C THR A 264 -32.51 57.67 1.74
N ALA A 265 -32.08 56.81 0.83
CA ALA A 265 -32.86 56.43 -0.33
C ALA A 265 -32.73 54.92 -0.55
N SER A 266 -33.75 54.19 -0.14
CA SER A 266 -34.02 52.80 -0.53
C SER A 266 -34.95 52.79 -1.74
N ASP A 267 -34.60 52.01 -2.75
CA ASP A 267 -35.43 51.60 -3.88
C ASP A 267 -34.64 50.46 -4.57
N THR A 268 -35.14 49.30 -5.01
CA THR A 268 -36.50 48.79 -5.26
C THR A 268 -36.40 47.26 -5.35
N GLU A 269 -37.49 46.54 -5.06
CA GLU A 269 -37.68 45.09 -5.23
C GLU A 269 -38.01 44.70 -6.70
N CYS A 270 -38.03 43.37 -6.98
CA CYS A 270 -38.72 42.60 -8.05
C CYS A 270 -37.80 41.44 -8.46
N ASP A 271 -37.93 40.21 -7.94
CA ASP A 271 -39.01 39.21 -8.04
C ASP A 271 -39.04 38.45 -9.39
N ASP A 272 -39.27 37.14 -9.23
CA ASP A 272 -40.02 36.19 -10.06
C ASP A 272 -39.32 35.24 -11.07
N SER A 273 -39.06 34.04 -10.53
CA SER A 273 -39.55 32.69 -10.90
C SER A 273 -39.53 32.10 -12.33
N ASP A 274 -39.17 30.80 -12.31
CA ASP A 274 -39.69 29.65 -13.06
C ASP A 274 -39.58 29.53 -14.58
N ALA A 275 -39.00 28.40 -15.03
CA ALA A 275 -39.77 27.34 -15.68
C ALA A 275 -38.91 26.13 -16.08
N GLU A 276 -39.35 24.97 -15.60
CA GLU A 276 -39.11 23.62 -16.10
C GLU A 276 -39.24 23.48 -17.63
N GLN A 277 -38.42 22.63 -18.25
CA GLN A 277 -38.93 21.73 -19.30
C GLN A 277 -38.04 20.52 -19.56
N SER A 278 -38.60 19.35 -19.25
CA SER A 278 -38.23 18.06 -19.84
C SER A 278 -38.71 17.98 -21.29
N LYS A 279 -37.99 17.22 -22.12
CA LYS A 279 -38.60 16.44 -23.22
C LYS A 279 -37.62 15.41 -23.78
N ASP A 280 -37.99 14.15 -23.61
CA ASP A 280 -37.63 13.04 -24.48
C ASP A 280 -38.15 13.29 -25.91
N ASP A 281 -37.44 12.79 -26.93
CA ASP A 281 -38.04 11.91 -27.97
C ASP A 281 -37.02 11.39 -29.01
N ALA A 282 -36.95 10.07 -29.04
CA ALA A 282 -36.78 9.08 -30.11
C ALA A 282 -36.41 9.45 -31.58
N MET A 283 -35.50 8.59 -32.09
CA MET A 283 -35.54 7.80 -33.36
C MET A 283 -35.49 8.47 -34.74
N GLY A 284 -34.59 7.94 -35.60
CA GLY A 284 -34.73 7.99 -37.05
C GLY A 284 -33.45 7.68 -37.84
N ASP A 285 -33.17 6.39 -38.09
CA ASP A 285 -32.33 5.84 -39.18
C ASP A 285 -33.02 6.05 -40.56
N PRO A 286 -32.46 5.71 -41.74
CA PRO A 286 -31.36 4.77 -42.04
C PRO A 286 -30.18 5.31 -42.88
#